data_AF-A0A0F9DNX8-F1
#
_entry.id   AF-A0A0F9DNX8-F1
#
_cell.length_a   1.000
_cell.length_b   1.000
_cell.length_c   1.000
_cell.angle_alpha   90.00
_cell.angle_beta   90.00
_cell.angle_gamma   90.00
#
_symmetry.space_group_name_H-M   'P 1'
#
loop_
_entity.id
_entity.type
_entity.pdbx_description
1 polymer ?
#
loop_
_entity_poly.entity_id
_entity_poly.type
_entity_poly.pdbx_seq_one_letter_code
_entity_poly.pdbx_strand_id
1 'polypeptide(L)' 'HIDHIIPIASFNYKTYNDEEFKQCCSLKNLQPLWAKDNRRKYSKIMEEI' A
#
# COMPACT_ATOMS: atom_id res chain seq x y z
N HIS A 1 -4.03 -11.15 -4.99
CA HIS A 1 -3.91 -10.48 -3.69
C HIS A 1 -4.03 -8.99 -3.96
N ILE A 2 -4.59 -8.21 -3.03
CA ILE A 2 -4.68 -6.75 -3.19
C ILE A 2 -3.49 -6.17 -2.43
N ASP A 3 -2.62 -5.47 -3.14
CA ASP A 3 -1.43 -4.84 -2.60
C ASP A 3 -1.62 -3.33 -2.47
N HIS A 4 -0.85 -2.71 -1.58
CA HIS A 4 -0.75 -1.27 -1.45
C HIS A 4 0.47 -0.77 -2.23
N ILE A 5 0.27 0.07 -3.25
CA ILE A 5 1.34 0.64 -4.08
C ILE A 5 2.40 1.29 -3.18
N ILE A 6 1.96 2.22 -2.33
CA ILE A 6 2.71 2.75 -1.20
C ILE A 6 2.42 1.84 0.00
N PRO A 7 3.44 1.20 0.60
CA PRO A 7 3.25 0.29 1.73
C PRO A 7 2.55 0.95 2.91
N ILE A 8 1.72 0.19 3.63
CA ILE A 8 1.06 0.65 4.87
C ILE A 8 2.08 1.23 5.87
N ALA A 9 3.28 0.64 5.96
CA ALA A 9 4.35 1.09 6.86
C ALA A 9 4.91 2.49 6.54
N SER A 10 4.57 3.08 5.39
CA SER A 10 4.93 4.44 5.02
C SER A 10 3.93 5.49 5.50
N PHE A 11 2.80 5.07 6.09
CA PHE A 11 1.77 5.96 6.62
C PHE A 11 1.79 5.96 8.15
N ASN A 12 1.39 7.08 8.73
CA ASN A 12 1.27 7.32 10.16
C ASN A 12 -0.16 7.80 10.50
N TYR A 13 -1.00 6.86 10.92
CA TYR A 13 -2.35 7.12 11.39
C TYR A 13 -2.67 6.31 12.64
N LYS A 14 -3.64 6.77 13.42
CA LYS A 14 -4.16 6.12 14.62
C LYS A 14 -5.63 5.73 14.46
N THR A 15 -6.39 6.47 13.66
CA THR A 15 -7.83 6.26 13.48
C THR A 15 -8.20 6.22 12.00
N TYR A 16 -9.34 5.62 11.67
CA TYR A 16 -9.85 5.59 10.30
C TYR A 16 -10.31 6.96 9.78
N ASN A 17 -10.44 7.95 10.67
CA ASN A 17 -10.80 9.32 10.30
C ASN A 17 -9.60 10.13 9.82
N ASP A 18 -8.38 9.66 10.09
CA ASP A 18 -7.15 10.32 9.72
C ASP A 18 -6.99 10.33 8.19
N GLU A 19 -6.50 11.44 7.65
CA GLU A 19 -6.36 11.59 6.20
C GLU A 19 -5.40 10.56 5.60
N GLU A 20 -4.31 10.24 6.30
CA GLU A 20 -3.34 9.22 5.87
C GLU A 20 -3.94 7.81 5.84
N PHE A 21 -4.89 7.48 6.73
CA PHE A 21 -5.61 6.21 6.64
C PHE A 21 -6.44 6.14 5.35
N LYS A 22 -7.17 7.22 5.03
CA LYS A 22 -7.98 7.31 3.81
C LYS A 22 -7.12 7.24 2.56
N GLN A 23 -5.95 7.86 2.56
CA GLN A 23 -4.98 7.78 1.46
C GLN A 23 -4.43 6.36 1.31
N CYS A 24 -3.99 5.75 2.42
CA CYS A 24 -3.48 4.37 2.47
C CYS A 24 -4.50 3.39 1.88
N CYS A 25 -5.76 3.47 2.29
CA CYS A 25 -6.84 2.57 1.85
C CYS A 25 -7.59 3.06 0.60
N SER A 26 -7.12 4.11 -0.08
CA SER A 26 -7.78 4.63 -1.28
C SER A 26 -7.59 3.67 -2.47
N LEU A 27 -8.57 3.62 -3.38
CA LEU A 27 -8.44 2.84 -4.63
C LEU A 27 -7.22 3.27 -5.46
N LYS A 28 -6.75 4.52 -5.31
CA LYS A 28 -5.55 5.03 -5.98
C LYS A 28 -4.26 4.41 -5.44
N ASN A 29 -4.26 3.91 -4.20
CA ASN A 29 -3.12 3.24 -3.58
C ASN A 29 -3.23 1.71 -3.63
N LEU A 30 -4.30 1.14 -4.19
CA LEU A 30 -4.49 -0.31 -4.27
C LEU A 30 -4.19 -0.81 -5.68
N GLN A 31 -3.48 -1.93 -5.78
CA GLN A 31 -3.17 -2.59 -7.04
C GLN A 31 -3.34 -4.11 -6.94
N PRO A 32 -3.69 -4.80 -8.04
CA PRO A 32 -3.58 -6.24 -8.09
C PRO A 32 -2.11 -6.66 -8.11
N LEU A 33 -1.73 -7.57 -7.21
CA LEU A 33 -0.42 -8.20 -7.23
C LEU A 33 -0.55 -9.67 -6.82
N TRP A 34 0.23 -10.55 -7.46
CA TRP A 34 0.27 -11.95 -7.04
C TRP A 34 0.87 -12.06 -5.65
N ALA A 35 0.36 -12.99 -4.83
CA ALA A 35 0.78 -13.10 -3.44
C ALA A 35 2.28 -13.36 -3.28
N LYS A 36 2.89 -14.10 -4.22
CA LYS A 36 4.34 -14.35 -4.26
C LYS A 36 5.12 -13.07 -4.52
N ASP A 37 4.64 -12.24 -5.42
CA ASP A 37 5.31 -10.98 -5.78
C ASP A 37 5.09 -9.92 -4.70
N ASN A 38 3.91 -9.86 -4.08
CA ASN A 38 3.69 -8.98 -2.92
C ASN A 38 4.63 -9.34 -1.76
N ARG A 39 4.78 -10.63 -1.47
CA ARG A 39 5.74 -11.08 -0.44
C ARG A 39 7.17 -10.66 -0.76
N ARG A 40 7.57 -10.66 -2.04
CA ARG A 40 8.89 -10.21 -2.49
C ARG A 40 9.05 -8.69 -2.44
N LYS A 41 8.00 -7.93 -2.75
CA LYS A 41 7.95 -6.46 -2.67
C LYS A 41 8.16 -5.96 -1.25
N TYR A 42 7.62 -6.65 -0.25
CA TYR A 42 7.70 -6.25 1.17
C TYR A 42 7.17 -4.81 1.34
N SER A 43 7.91 -3.94 2.02
CA SER A 43 7.61 -2.52 2.21
C SER A 43 8.37 -1.61 1.24
N LYS A 44 8.67 -2.10 0.03
CA LYS A 44 9.33 -1.28 -1.00
C LYS A 44 8.30 -0.68 -1.94
N ILE A 45 8.57 0.53 -2.41
CA ILE A 45 7.88 1.12 -3.55
C ILE A 45 8.56 0.53 -4.80
N MET A 46 7.77 -0.02 -5.73
CA MET A 46 8.31 -0.47 -7.01
C MET A 46 8.51 0.75 -7.90
N GLU A 47 9.71 0.94 -8.42
CA GLU A 47 9.96 1.93 -9.47
C GLU A 47 9.43 1.39 -10.79
N GLU A 48 8.76 2.23 -11.57
CA GLU A 48 8.46 1.92 -12.97
C GLU A 48 9.78 1.94 -13.76
N ILE A 49 10.06 0.83 -14.44
CA ILE A 49 11.19 0.71 -15.39
C ILE A 49 10.75 1.25 -16.74
#